data_AF-A0A8K0M8F7-F1
#
_entry.id   AF-A0A8K0M8F7-F1
#
_cell.length_a   1.000
_cell.length_b   1.000
_cell.length_c   1.000
_cell.angle_alpha   90.00
_cell.angle_beta   90.00
_cell.angle_gamma   90.00
#
_symmetry.space_group_name_H-M   'P 1'
#
loop_
_entity.id
_entity.type
_entity.pdbx_description
1 polymer ?
#
loop_
_entity_poly.entity_id
_entity_poly.type
_entity_poly.pdbx_seq_one_letter_code
_entity_poly.pdbx_strand_id
1 'polypeptide(L)'
;MESLPKISFAGAVLLSSLIAMSCFMAPSEVPRIYWNKDGLGAYASPNAAQIRRIVAVGIGIFHVLVVLGYSDNTFMCPRPENLNNNLFPWNSYTAACLFLIICVGAPLRLTAFSQLGSNFTFKLGPPDTLTTYGMYRYVQHRGYQTKD
;
A
#
# COMPACT_ATOMS: atom_id res chain seq x y z
N MET A 1 -20.28 -24.75 8.14
CA MET A 1 -18.85 -24.65 7.73
C MET A 1 -18.58 -23.58 6.67
N GLU A 2 -19.61 -23.00 6.02
CA GLU A 2 -19.50 -21.93 4.99
C GLU A 2 -18.90 -20.58 5.46
N SER A 3 -18.75 -20.35 6.76
CA SER A 3 -18.28 -19.05 7.30
C SER A 3 -16.76 -18.91 7.33
N LEU A 4 -16.01 -20.01 7.49
CA LEU A 4 -14.54 -19.99 7.60
C LEU A 4 -13.83 -19.42 6.34
N PRO A 5 -14.16 -19.85 5.10
CA PRO A 5 -13.54 -19.28 3.90
C PRO A 5 -13.87 -17.80 3.74
N LYS A 6 -15.08 -17.36 4.11
CA LYS A 6 -15.49 -15.94 4.05
C LYS A 6 -14.72 -15.09 5.05
N ILE A 7 -14.62 -15.56 6.31
CA ILE A 7 -13.89 -14.86 7.37
C ILE A 7 -12.40 -14.78 7.03
N SER A 8 -11.80 -15.87 6.54
CA SER A 8 -10.37 -15.86 6.14
C SER A 8 -10.10 -14.92 4.97
N PHE A 9 -10.98 -14.88 3.96
CA PHE A 9 -10.87 -13.95 2.84
C PHE A 9 -10.99 -12.49 3.30
N ALA A 10 -12.00 -12.18 4.11
CA ALA A 10 -12.17 -10.86 4.70
C ALA A 10 -10.95 -10.45 5.54
N GLY A 11 -10.41 -11.38 6.33
CA GLY A 11 -9.18 -11.16 7.09
C GLY A 11 -7.98 -10.85 6.21
N ALA A 12 -7.80 -11.58 5.10
CA ALA A 12 -6.71 -11.36 4.16
C ALA A 12 -6.81 -9.99 3.46
N VAL A 13 -8.03 -9.58 3.06
CA VAL A 13 -8.29 -8.25 2.48
C VAL A 13 -7.99 -7.14 3.49
N LEU A 14 -8.45 -7.30 4.74
CA LEU A 14 -8.16 -6.32 5.79
C LEU A 14 -6.66 -6.21 6.06
N LEU A 15 -5.97 -7.36 6.18
CA LEU A 15 -4.53 -7.43 6.38
C LEU A 15 -3.78 -6.73 5.23
N SER A 16 -4.14 -7.00 3.98
CA SER A 16 -3.54 -6.34 2.82
C SER A 16 -3.72 -4.81 2.86
N SER A 17 -4.88 -4.34 3.32
CA SER A 17 -5.21 -2.91 3.40
C SER A 17 -4.41 -2.21 4.51
N LEU A 18 -4.25 -2.88 5.66
CA LEU A 18 -3.42 -2.40 6.77
C LEU A 18 -1.93 -2.35 6.39
N ILE A 19 -1.44 -3.39 5.72
CA ILE A 19 -0.06 -3.45 5.24
C ILE A 19 0.18 -2.37 4.16
N ALA A 20 -0.76 -2.17 3.24
CA ALA A 20 -0.70 -1.09 2.26
C ALA A 20 -0.65 0.28 2.95
N MET A 21 -1.41 0.47 4.04
CA MET A 21 -1.34 1.68 4.86
C MET A 21 0.08 1.95 5.37
N SER A 22 0.75 0.92 5.92
CA SER A 22 2.14 1.02 6.38
C SER A 22 3.10 1.36 5.23
N CYS A 23 2.87 0.79 4.04
CA CYS A 23 3.68 1.07 2.84
C CYS A 23 3.56 2.53 2.35
N PHE A 24 2.47 3.23 2.66
CA PHE A 24 2.27 4.64 2.30
C PHE A 24 2.75 5.63 3.37
N MET A 25 3.29 5.14 4.49
CA MET A 25 3.85 5.99 5.54
C MET A 25 5.33 6.29 5.24
N ALA A 26 5.70 7.57 5.29
CA ALA A 26 7.10 7.98 5.17
C ALA A 26 7.84 7.57 6.46
N PRO A 27 9.02 6.94 6.38
CA PRO A 27 9.87 6.71 7.55
C PRO A 27 10.47 8.01 8.10
N SER A 28 10.66 9.05 7.28
CA SER A 28 11.10 10.37 7.71
C SER A 28 10.42 11.50 6.93
N GLU A 29 10.29 12.66 7.56
CA GLU A 29 9.87 13.91 6.90
C GLU A 29 11.08 14.82 6.69
N VAL A 30 11.26 15.37 5.49
CA VAL A 30 12.32 16.34 5.20
C VAL A 30 11.79 17.76 5.36
N PRO A 31 12.52 18.67 6.02
CA PRO A 31 12.23 20.09 5.99
C PRO A 31 12.20 20.60 4.53
N ARG A 32 11.16 21.36 4.18
CA ARG A 32 10.91 21.93 2.83
C ARG A 32 11.96 22.91 2.30
N ILE A 33 13.05 23.11 3.03
CA ILE A 33 13.93 24.28 2.90
C ILE A 33 14.82 24.20 1.64
N TYR A 34 15.15 22.99 1.17
CA TYR A 34 16.19 22.81 0.14
C TYR A 34 15.68 22.66 -1.31
N TRP A 35 14.41 22.28 -1.54
CA TRP A 35 13.91 21.96 -2.87
C TRP A 35 12.58 22.63 -3.17
N ASN A 36 12.58 23.61 -4.08
CA ASN A 36 11.41 24.42 -4.42
C ASN A 36 10.47 23.75 -5.44
N LYS A 37 10.93 22.72 -6.18
CA LYS A 37 10.13 22.03 -7.22
C LYS A 37 10.45 20.53 -7.23
N ASP A 38 9.57 19.75 -6.62
CA ASP A 38 9.54 18.30 -6.78
C ASP A 38 8.58 17.95 -7.93
N GLY A 39 9.01 17.14 -8.89
CA GLY A 39 8.17 16.66 -10.00
C GLY A 39 7.01 15.79 -9.53
N LEU A 40 7.12 15.15 -8.36
CA LEU A 40 6.03 14.44 -7.70
C LEU A 40 5.09 15.39 -6.94
N GLY A 41 5.49 16.64 -6.73
CA GLY A 41 4.65 17.75 -6.26
C GLY A 41 3.66 17.40 -5.15
N ALA A 42 2.38 17.63 -5.43
CA ALA A 42 1.29 17.38 -4.48
C ALA A 42 1.15 15.89 -4.09
N TYR A 43 1.57 14.95 -4.94
CA TYR A 43 1.46 13.51 -4.68
C TYR A 43 2.40 13.05 -3.56
N ALA A 44 3.60 13.63 -3.48
CA ALA A 44 4.56 13.36 -2.41
C ALA A 44 4.27 14.14 -1.11
N SER A 45 3.17 14.91 -1.05
CA SER A 45 2.81 15.67 0.15
C SER A 45 2.33 14.77 1.30
N PRO A 46 2.56 15.16 2.57
CA PRO A 46 2.03 14.43 3.74
C PRO A 46 0.51 14.29 3.69
N ASN A 47 -0.20 15.33 3.26
CA ASN A 47 -1.66 15.31 3.12
C ASN A 47 -2.09 14.28 2.07
N ALA A 48 -1.44 14.23 0.91
CA ALA A 48 -1.76 13.23 -0.11
C ALA A 48 -1.42 11.80 0.36
N ALA A 49 -0.34 11.62 1.12
CA ALA A 49 -0.02 10.34 1.73
C ALA A 49 -1.08 9.90 2.74
N GLN A 50 -1.55 10.82 3.59
CA GLN A 50 -2.63 10.56 4.54
C GLN A 50 -3.95 10.22 3.83
N ILE A 51 -4.31 10.94 2.78
CA ILE A 51 -5.49 10.64 1.95
C ILE A 51 -5.39 9.24 1.37
N ARG A 52 -4.25 8.87 0.76
CA ARG A 52 -4.04 7.52 0.21
C ARG A 52 -4.22 6.42 1.27
N ARG A 53 -3.69 6.65 2.48
CA ARG A 53 -3.84 5.71 3.61
C ARG A 53 -5.30 5.52 4.00
N ILE A 54 -6.04 6.63 4.15
CA ILE A 54 -7.47 6.60 4.49
C ILE A 54 -8.26 5.89 3.39
N VAL A 55 -8.00 6.21 2.12
CA VAL A 55 -8.68 5.59 0.98
C VAL A 55 -8.39 4.09 0.92
N ALA A 56 -7.13 3.67 1.06
CA ALA A 56 -6.76 2.25 1.01
C ALA A 56 -7.47 1.43 2.11
N VAL A 57 -7.50 1.94 3.34
CA VAL A 57 -8.18 1.26 4.45
C VAL A 57 -9.69 1.34 4.33
N GLY A 58 -10.23 2.47 3.88
CA GLY A 58 -11.66 2.65 3.64
C GLY A 58 -12.19 1.66 2.59
N ILE A 59 -11.47 1.48 1.48
CA ILE A 59 -11.79 0.47 0.47
C ILE A 59 -11.74 -0.94 1.07
N GLY A 60 -10.69 -1.25 1.84
CA GLY A 60 -10.56 -2.55 2.51
C GLY A 60 -11.71 -2.86 3.47
N ILE A 61 -12.07 -1.90 4.33
CA ILE A 61 -13.21 -2.02 5.26
C ILE A 61 -14.51 -2.19 4.49
N PHE A 62 -14.75 -1.37 3.46
CA PHE A 62 -15.94 -1.50 2.63
C PHE A 62 -16.02 -2.89 1.99
N HIS A 63 -14.90 -3.40 1.45
CA HIS A 63 -14.86 -4.74 0.87
C HIS A 63 -15.15 -5.83 1.91
N VAL A 64 -14.62 -5.70 3.13
CA VAL A 64 -14.92 -6.64 4.24
C VAL A 64 -16.40 -6.59 4.60
N LEU A 65 -16.99 -5.40 4.71
CA LEU A 65 -18.41 -5.24 4.98
C LEU A 65 -19.27 -5.89 3.90
N VAL A 66 -18.90 -5.73 2.63
CA VAL A 66 -19.60 -6.38 1.52
C VAL A 66 -19.44 -7.91 1.57
N VAL A 67 -18.24 -8.44 1.86
CA VAL A 67 -18.00 -9.89 1.98
C VAL A 67 -18.81 -10.51 3.12
N LEU A 68 -18.89 -9.83 4.26
CA LEU A 68 -19.59 -10.32 5.44
C LEU A 68 -21.11 -10.07 5.40
N GLY A 69 -21.55 -8.99 4.76
CA GLY A 69 -22.96 -8.57 4.64
C GLY A 69 -23.66 -8.99 3.35
N TYR A 70 -22.98 -9.78 2.52
CA TYR A 70 -23.29 -10.15 1.14
C TYR A 70 -24.73 -10.64 0.85
N SER A 71 -25.50 -11.14 1.83
CA SER A 71 -26.80 -11.78 1.54
C SER A 71 -28.05 -10.94 1.81
N ASP A 72 -28.08 -10.07 2.82
CA ASP A 72 -29.38 -9.66 3.39
C ASP A 72 -29.56 -8.14 3.62
N ASN A 73 -28.55 -7.31 3.31
CA ASN A 73 -28.56 -5.91 3.72
C ASN A 73 -28.56 -4.92 2.55
N THR A 74 -29.76 -4.56 2.09
CA THR A 74 -30.02 -3.53 1.06
C THR A 74 -29.53 -2.14 1.44
N PHE A 75 -29.26 -1.87 2.73
CA PHE A 75 -28.69 -0.60 3.17
C PHE A 75 -27.22 -0.45 2.73
N MET A 76 -26.43 -1.53 2.77
CA MET A 76 -25.01 -1.48 2.40
C MET A 76 -24.78 -1.70 0.91
N CYS A 77 -25.61 -2.53 0.26
CA CYS A 77 -25.61 -2.69 -1.19
C CYS A 77 -27.05 -2.61 -1.69
N PRO A 78 -27.51 -1.43 -2.19
CA PRO A 78 -28.88 -1.25 -2.65
C PRO A 78 -29.28 -2.15 -3.83
N ARG A 79 -28.29 -2.66 -4.58
CA ARG A 79 -28.48 -3.54 -5.74
C ARG A 79 -27.47 -4.67 -5.74
N PRO A 80 -27.63 -5.68 -4.86
CA PRO A 80 -26.71 -6.81 -4.77
C PRO A 80 -26.59 -7.61 -6.09
N GLU A 81 -27.60 -7.54 -6.95
CA GLU A 81 -27.61 -8.18 -8.27
C GLU A 81 -26.54 -7.65 -9.24
N ASN A 82 -25.97 -6.46 -9.01
CA ASN A 82 -24.89 -5.91 -9.82
C ASN A 82 -23.49 -6.30 -9.30
N LEU A 83 -23.40 -7.00 -8.17
CA LEU A 83 -22.11 -7.47 -7.65
C LEU A 83 -21.65 -8.70 -8.45
N ASN A 84 -20.39 -8.69 -8.86
CA ASN A 84 -19.77 -9.86 -9.44
C ASN A 84 -19.40 -10.84 -8.32
N ASN A 85 -20.21 -11.89 -8.17
CA ASN A 85 -20.07 -12.92 -7.15
C ASN A 85 -18.74 -13.68 -7.20
N ASN A 86 -17.96 -13.57 -8.28
CA ASN A 86 -16.64 -14.19 -8.37
C ASN A 86 -15.53 -13.41 -7.66
N LEU A 87 -15.74 -12.11 -7.35
CA LEU A 87 -14.69 -11.25 -6.76
C LEU A 87 -14.66 -11.27 -5.23
N PHE A 88 -15.76 -11.66 -4.59
CA PHE A 88 -15.95 -11.65 -3.14
C PHE A 88 -15.65 -12.98 -2.40
N PRO A 89 -15.49 -14.14 -3.08
CA PRO A 89 -14.88 -15.33 -2.50
C PRO A 89 -13.41 -15.49 -2.92
N TRP A 90 -12.74 -16.46 -2.30
CA TRP A 90 -11.43 -16.94 -2.76
C TRP A 90 -11.53 -17.44 -4.20
N ASN A 91 -10.76 -16.84 -5.09
CA ASN A 91 -10.49 -17.35 -6.42
C ASN A 91 -8.98 -17.30 -6.68
N SER A 92 -8.50 -18.00 -7.70
CA SER A 92 -7.06 -18.09 -7.99
C SER A 92 -6.43 -16.73 -8.25
N TYR A 93 -7.16 -15.80 -8.88
CA TYR A 93 -6.72 -14.45 -9.18
C TYR A 93 -6.58 -13.60 -7.90
N THR A 94 -7.62 -13.53 -7.06
CA THR A 94 -7.58 -12.78 -5.80
C THR A 94 -6.58 -13.38 -4.82
N ALA A 95 -6.45 -14.70 -4.79
CA ALA A 95 -5.41 -15.38 -4.02
C ALA A 95 -4.00 -14.99 -4.47
N ALA A 96 -3.72 -15.01 -5.77
CA ALA A 96 -2.44 -14.58 -6.31
C ALA A 96 -2.15 -13.11 -5.99
N CYS A 97 -3.12 -12.22 -6.18
CA CYS A 97 -2.96 -10.79 -5.88
C CYS A 97 -2.69 -10.54 -4.39
N LEU A 98 -3.49 -11.13 -3.49
CA LEU A 98 -3.31 -10.96 -2.04
C LEU A 98 -1.98 -11.55 -1.58
N PHE A 99 -1.58 -12.71 -2.10
CA PHE A 99 -0.27 -13.31 -1.84
C PHE A 99 0.87 -12.39 -2.28
N LEU A 100 0.81 -11.86 -3.50
CA LEU A 100 1.83 -10.95 -4.00
C LEU A 100 1.92 -9.67 -3.14
N ILE A 101 0.79 -9.11 -2.70
CA ILE A 101 0.79 -7.92 -1.84
C ILE A 101 1.41 -8.24 -0.47
N ILE A 102 0.94 -9.31 0.19
CA ILE A 102 1.29 -9.62 1.58
C ILE A 102 2.70 -10.22 1.69
N CYS A 103 3.07 -11.14 0.80
CA CYS A 103 4.30 -11.93 0.92
C CYS A 103 5.47 -11.38 0.10
N VAL A 104 5.21 -10.58 -0.94
CA VAL A 104 6.28 -10.09 -1.84
C VAL A 104 6.38 -8.57 -1.80
N GLY A 105 5.35 -7.86 -2.25
CA GLY A 105 5.38 -6.42 -2.44
C GLY A 105 5.59 -5.65 -1.14
N ALA A 106 4.88 -6.01 -0.08
CA ALA A 106 5.01 -5.32 1.19
C ALA A 106 6.32 -5.60 1.92
N PRO A 107 6.79 -6.85 2.08
CA PRO A 107 8.11 -7.10 2.66
C PRO A 107 9.22 -6.41 1.87
N LEU A 108 9.17 -6.46 0.54
CA LEU A 108 10.11 -5.76 -0.34
C LEU A 108 10.15 -4.25 -0.03
N ARG A 109 8.99 -3.60 0.02
CA ARG A 109 8.89 -2.16 0.26
C ARG A 109 9.29 -1.76 1.68
N LEU A 110 8.82 -2.50 2.68
CA LEU A 110 9.13 -2.20 4.09
C LEU A 110 10.59 -2.47 4.43
N THR A 111 11.22 -3.49 3.85
CA THR A 111 12.66 -3.74 4.02
C THR A 111 13.49 -2.70 3.28
N ALA A 112 13.07 -2.26 2.10
CA ALA A 112 13.71 -1.15 1.40
C ALA A 112 13.66 0.16 2.21
N PHE A 113 12.54 0.42 2.90
CA PHE A 113 12.39 1.56 3.80
C PHE A 113 13.25 1.41 5.07
N SER A 114 13.32 0.22 5.67
CA SER A 114 14.15 0.01 6.85
C SER A 114 15.65 0.13 6.56
N GLN A 115 16.09 -0.28 5.37
CA GLN A 115 17.49 -0.17 4.96
C GLN A 115 17.92 1.26 4.64
N LEU A 116 17.03 2.09 4.08
CA LEU A 116 17.34 3.53 3.86
C LEU A 116 17.15 4.36 5.12
N GLY A 117 16.22 3.98 5.99
CA GLY A 117 15.95 4.67 7.24
C GLY A 117 15.65 6.16 7.02
N SER A 118 16.39 7.02 7.71
CA SER A 118 16.27 8.48 7.63
C SER A 118 16.55 9.05 6.24
N ASN A 119 17.32 8.34 5.40
CA ASN A 119 17.67 8.77 4.05
C ASN A 119 16.51 8.58 3.05
N PHE A 120 15.49 7.76 3.36
CA PHE A 120 14.33 7.62 2.47
C PHE A 120 13.30 8.69 2.74
N THR A 121 12.97 9.42 1.69
CA THR A 121 12.07 10.56 1.75
C THR A 121 11.15 10.49 0.53
N PHE A 122 9.83 10.63 0.72
CA PHE A 122 8.90 10.62 -0.43
C PHE A 122 9.03 11.87 -1.30
N LYS A 123 9.57 12.94 -0.71
CA LYS A 123 9.94 14.16 -1.41
C LYS A 123 11.44 14.17 -1.62
N LEU A 124 11.91 14.84 -2.66
CA LEU A 124 13.35 15.06 -2.86
C LEU A 124 13.96 15.77 -1.65
N GLY A 125 14.95 15.12 -1.03
CA GLY A 125 15.80 15.66 0.03
C GLY A 125 17.26 15.33 -0.25
N PRO A 126 18.22 16.14 0.23
CA PRO A 126 19.63 15.78 0.14
C PRO A 126 19.87 14.46 0.88
N PRO A 127 20.43 13.42 0.25
CA PRO A 127 20.81 12.21 0.97
C PRO A 127 22.06 12.49 1.81
N ASP A 128 22.09 12.04 3.07
CA ASP A 128 23.28 12.18 3.92
C ASP A 128 24.39 11.21 3.49
N THR A 129 24.01 10.02 3.01
CA THR A 129 24.95 8.98 2.55
C THR A 129 24.35 8.11 1.44
N LEU A 130 25.19 7.60 0.53
CA LEU A 130 24.76 6.64 -0.50
C LEU A 130 24.68 5.24 0.11
N THR A 131 23.47 4.69 0.18
CA THR A 131 23.25 3.33 0.70
C THR A 131 23.56 2.28 -0.39
N THR A 132 24.65 1.52 -0.25
CA THR A 132 25.10 0.50 -1.22
C THR A 132 25.05 -0.94 -0.70
N TYR A 133 24.55 -1.13 0.53
CA TYR A 133 24.41 -2.43 1.17
C TYR A 133 22.96 -2.93 1.14
N GLY A 134 22.74 -4.20 1.50
CA GLY A 134 21.42 -4.81 1.50
C GLY A 134 20.84 -4.97 0.08
N MET A 135 19.56 -4.66 -0.09
CA MET A 135 18.85 -4.76 -1.36
C MET A 135 19.40 -3.80 -2.42
N TYR A 136 19.88 -2.64 -1.99
CA TYR A 136 20.45 -1.59 -2.84
C TYR A 136 21.83 -1.95 -3.40
N ARG A 137 22.41 -3.10 -3.01
CA ARG A 137 23.54 -3.71 -3.70
C ARG A 137 23.13 -4.30 -5.07
N TYR A 138 21.91 -4.79 -5.18
CA TYR A 138 21.42 -5.51 -6.37
C TYR A 138 20.56 -4.64 -7.27
N VAL A 139 19.79 -3.72 -6.68
CA VAL A 139 18.88 -2.83 -7.42
C VAL A 139 19.16 -1.38 -7.02
N GLN A 140 19.87 -0.66 -7.88
CA GLN A 140 20.06 0.79 -7.74
C GLN A 140 19.22 1.53 -8.76
N HIS A 141 18.45 2.51 -8.30
CA HIS A 141 17.85 3.49 -9.19
C HIS A 141 18.92 4.50 -9.64
N ARG A 142 19.44 4.35 -10.87
CA ARG A 142 20.46 5.23 -11.48
C ARG A 142 19.99 6.68 -11.76
N GLY A 143 18.79 7.08 -11.33
CA GLY A 143 18.22 8.41 -11.67
C GLY A 143 18.83 9.61 -10.93
N TYR A 144 19.66 9.37 -9.91
CA TYR A 144 20.34 10.43 -9.14
C TYR A 144 21.85 10.45 -9.34
N GLN A 145 22.36 9.86 -10.43
CA GLN A 145 23.71 10.19 -10.88
C GLN A 145 23.64 11.58 -11.51
N THR A 146 23.81 12.62 -10.68
CA THR A 146 24.19 13.95 -11.17
C THR A 146 25.44 13.75 -12.02
N LYS A 147 25.34 14.09 -13.30
CA LYS A 147 26.50 14.30 -14.16
C LYS A 147 27.38 15.36 -13.48
N ASP A 148 28.65 15.04 -13.32
CA ASP A 148 29.72 15.98 -12.99
C ASP A 148 29.74 17.15 -13.99
#